data_AF-X6FSS3-F1
#
_entry.id   AF-X6FSS3-F1
#
_cell.length_a   1.000
_cell.length_b   1.000
_cell.length_c   1.000
_cell.angle_alpha   90.00
_cell.angle_beta   90.00
_cell.angle_gamma   90.00
#
_symmetry.space_group_name_H-M   'P 1'
#
loop_
_entity.id
_entity.type
_entity.pdbx_description
1 polymer ?
#
loop_
_entity_poly.entity_id
_entity_poly.type
_entity_poly.pdbx_seq_one_letter_code
_entity_poly.pdbx_strand_id
1 'polypeptide(L)' 'MTLWFLLRRQGIEAELRIGTRKADGKFEAHAWVEYRGKVLNDTVDVGERFAAFERDFG' A
#
# COMPACT_ATOMS: atom_id res chain seq x y z
N MET A 1 5.47 5.78 4.08
CA MET A 1 5.58 6.99 3.23
C MET A 1 6.98 7.25 2.70
N THR A 2 8.04 7.09 3.50
CA THR A 2 9.43 7.38 3.09
C THR A 2 9.86 6.65 1.80
N LEU A 3 9.59 5.35 1.68
CA LEU A 3 9.99 4.56 0.51
C LEU A 3 9.36 5.08 -0.80
N TRP A 4 8.04 5.29 -0.81
CA TRP A 4 7.32 5.81 -1.98
C TRP A 4 7.92 7.14 -2.46
N PHE A 5 8.24 8.04 -1.52
CA PHE A 5 8.86 9.33 -1.85
C PHE A 5 10.26 9.17 -2.46
N LEU A 6 11.09 8.27 -1.93
CA LEU A 6 12.42 7.99 -2.48
C LEU A 6 12.35 7.40 -3.89
N LEU A 7 11.46 6.44 -4.13
CA LEU A 7 11.26 5.84 -5.45
C LEU A 7 10.81 6.87 -6.48
N ARG A 8 9.85 7.72 -6.12
CA ARG A 8 9.39 8.81 -7.00
C ARG A 8 10.52 9.78 -7.35
N ARG A 9 11.39 10.12 -6.38
CA ARG A 9 12.56 10.98 -6.63
C ARG A 9 13.60 10.34 -7.55
N GLN A 10 13.61 9.02 -7.67
CA GLN A 10 14.47 8.27 -8.58
C GLN A 10 13.80 8.00 -9.94
N GLY A 11 12.63 8.58 -10.20
CA GLY A 11 11.87 8.33 -11.44
C GLY A 11 11.20 6.95 -11.50
N ILE A 12 11.10 6.27 -10.35
CA ILE A 12 10.43 4.98 -10.23
C ILE A 12 8.98 5.22 -9.84
N GLU A 13 8.07 4.93 -10.76
CA GLU A 13 6.63 5.06 -10.56
C GLU A 13 6.10 3.90 -9.71
N ALA A 14 6.26 4.04 -8.40
CA ALA A 14 5.69 3.13 -7.41
C ALA A 14 4.37 3.69 -6.85
N GLU A 15 3.49 2.78 -6.48
CA GLU A 15 2.15 3.06 -5.98
C GLU A 15 2.11 2.98 -4.46
N LEU A 16 1.53 3.99 -3.81
CA LEU A 16 1.25 3.98 -2.38
C LEU A 16 -0.16 3.44 -2.12
N ARG A 17 -0.27 2.19 -1.69
CA ARG A 17 -1.55 1.59 -1.32
C ARG A 17 -1.89 1.93 0.13
N ILE A 18 -3.16 2.19 0.39
CA ILE A 18 -3.71 2.39 1.73
C ILE A 18 -4.89 1.44 1.83
N GLY A 19 -4.93 0.64 2.89
CA GLY A 19 -5.99 -0.32 3.11
C GLY A 19 -6.39 -0.41 4.57
N THR A 20 -7.54 -1.04 4.80
CA THR A 20 -8.10 -1.18 6.14
C THR A 20 -8.55 -2.61 6.38
N ARG A 21 -8.60 -3.00 7.65
CA ARG A 21 -9.17 -4.27 8.06
C ARG A 21 -9.92 -4.12 9.37
N LYS A 22 -10.87 -5.02 9.60
CA LYS A 22 -11.51 -5.21 10.90
C LYS A 22 -11.10 -6.58 11.43
N ALA A 23 -10.38 -6.59 12.55
CA ALA A 23 -9.93 -7.81 13.22
C ALA A 23 -10.16 -7.62 14.73
N ASP A 24 -10.69 -8.65 15.40
CA ASP A 24 -10.93 -8.67 16.85
C ASP A 24 -11.67 -7.43 17.39
N GLY A 25 -12.68 -6.97 16.64
CA GLY A 25 -13.47 -5.79 16.98
C GLY A 25 -12.74 -4.45 16.83
N LYS A 26 -11.50 -4.45 16.33
CA LYS A 26 -10.71 -3.24 16.06
C LYS A 26 -10.66 -2.93 14.58
N PHE A 27 -10.69 -1.64 14.27
CA PHE A 27 -10.45 -1.13 12.93
C PHE A 27 -8.98 -0.70 12.81
N GLU A 28 -8.28 -1.26 11.85
CA GLU A 28 -6.86 -0.98 11.60
C GLU A 28 -6.68 -0.44 10.19
N ALA A 29 -5.86 0.59 10.06
CA ALA A 29 -5.45 1.15 8.78
C ALA A 29 -3.96 0.88 8.57
N HIS A 30 -3.59 0.56 7.34
CA HIS A 30 -2.23 0.23 6.96
C HIS A 30 -1.89 0.79 5.57
N ALA A 31 -0.61 1.07 5.34
CA ALA A 31 -0.12 1.59 4.07
C ALA A 31 1.16 0.90 3.62
N TRP A 32 1.20 0.52 2.35
CA TRP A 32 2.32 -0.17 1.72
C TRP A 32 2.59 0.38 0.33
N VAL A 33 3.71 -0.03 -0.26
CA VAL A 33 4.18 0.41 -1.57
C VAL A 33 4.22 -0.77 -2.50
N GLU A 34 3.64 -0.61 -3.69
CA GLU A 34 3.69 -1.56 -4.78
C GLU A 34 4.47 -0.99 -5.95
N TYR A 35 5.21 -1.84 -6.66
CA TYR A 35 5.84 -1.48 -7.93
C TYR A 35 5.59 -2.59 -8.94
N ARG A 36 4.88 -2.26 -10.03
CA ARG A 36 4.47 -3.23 -11.06
C ARG A 36 3.76 -4.46 -10.46
N GLY A 37 2.82 -4.22 -9.54
CA GLY A 37 2.07 -5.26 -8.83
C GLY A 37 2.85 -6.02 -7.75
N LYS A 38 4.09 -5.64 -7.43
CA LYS A 38 4.89 -6.28 -6.37
C LYS A 38 4.95 -5.40 -5.13
N VAL A 39 4.61 -5.96 -3.97
CA VAL A 39 4.77 -5.31 -2.67
C VAL A 39 6.26 -5.17 -2.34
N LEU A 40 6.69 -3.97 -1.93
CA LEU A 40 8.11 -3.65 -1.70
C LEU A 40 8.50 -3.53 -0.22
N ASN A 41 7.60 -3.09 0.66
CA ASN A 41 7.91 -2.80 2.06
C ASN A 41 7.03 -3.57 3.05
N ASP A 42 6.37 -4.62 2.57
CA ASP A 42 5.55 -5.52 3.36
C ASP A 42 5.60 -6.92 2.74
N THR A 43 4.88 -7.83 3.37
CA THR A 43 4.57 -9.18 2.91
C THR A 43 3.64 -9.16 1.68
N VAL A 44 3.77 -10.18 0.83
CA VAL A 44 3.01 -10.26 -0.44
C VAL A 44 1.50 -10.41 -0.22
N ASP A 45 1.08 -10.94 0.93
CA ASP A 45 -0.32 -11.13 1.34
C ASP A 45 -0.94 -9.87 2.00
N VAL A 46 -0.21 -8.75 2.07
CA VAL A 46 -0.75 -7.53 2.72
C VAL A 46 -2.05 -7.05 2.07
N GLY A 47 -2.22 -7.22 0.75
CA GLY A 47 -3.46 -6.91 0.03
C GLY A 47 -4.62 -7.85 0.32
N GLU A 48 -4.34 -9.07 0.81
CA GLU A 48 -5.36 -10.01 1.29
C GLU A 48 -5.79 -9.67 2.72
N ARG A 49 -4.85 -9.17 3.53
CA ARG A 49 -5.07 -8.81 4.93
C ARG A 49 -5.73 -7.45 5.11
N PHE A 50 -5.50 -6.51 4.19
CA PHE A 50 -6.04 -5.15 4.22
C PHE A 50 -6.73 -4.84 2.90
N ALA A 51 -8.03 -4.54 2.96
CA ALA A 51 -8.78 -4.09 1.80
C ALA A 51 -8.28 -2.71 1.39
N ALA A 52 -7.54 -2.65 0.28
CA ALA A 52 -7.02 -1.40 -0.28
C ALA A 52 -8.16 -0.53 -0.83
N PHE A 53 -8.07 0.78 -0.61
CA PHE A 53 -8.95 1.72 -1.31
C PHE A 53 -8.64 1.69 -2.82
N GLU A 54 -9.69 1.72 -3.63
CA GLU A 54 -9.54 1.97 -5.07
C GLU A 54 -9.02 3.38 -5.28
N ARG A 55 -7.99 3.50 -6.11
CA ARG A 55 -7.41 4.80 -6.47
C ARG A 55 -8.16 5.34 -7.67
N ASP A 56 -9.38 5.82 -7.45
CA ASP A 56 -10.05 6.69 -8.42
C ASP A 56 -9.64 8.13 -8.07
N PHE A 57 -8.47 8.53 -8.57
CA PHE A 57 -8.10 9.94 -8.62
C PHE A 57 -8.18 10.35 -10.09
N GLY A 58 -9.40 10.65 -10.53
CA GLY A 58 -9.65 11.34 -11.80
C GLY A 58 -9.03 12.73 -11.86
#